data_AF-A0A7W8YQF5-F1
#
_entry.id   AF-A0A7W8YQF5-F1
#
_cell.length_a   1.000
_cell.length_b   1.000
_cell.length_c   1.000
_cell.angle_alpha   90.00
_cell.angle_beta   90.00
_cell.angle_gamma   90.00
#
_symmetry.space_group_name_H-M   'P 1'
#
loop_
_entity.id
_entity.type
_entity.pdbx_description
1 polymer ?
#
loop_
_entity_poly.entity_id
_entity_poly.type
_entity_poly.pdbx_seq_one_letter_code
_entity_poly.pdbx_strand_id
1 'polypeptide(L)'
;MLVADGALLKPENVKVNVSENAFNFTWDQDITATGNPNDRTIILLYNKKFGRVHANYSGAQRDELSHNFPMKPGYIKDNTYEVFIAFKDIMSDEVSKSVYCGRFTN
;
A
#
# COMPACT_ATOMS: atom_id res chain seq x y z
N MET A 1 12.20 -7.43 -8.73
CA MET A 1 10.79 -6.99 -8.78
C MET A 1 10.13 -7.58 -7.54
N LEU A 2 9.67 -6.76 -6.60
CA LEU A 2 8.93 -7.24 -5.43
C LEU A 2 7.46 -7.31 -5.85
N VAL A 3 6.90 -8.52 -5.90
CA VAL A 3 5.57 -8.78 -6.45
C VAL A 3 4.83 -9.70 -5.51
N ALA A 4 3.65 -9.27 -5.08
CA ALA A 4 2.60 -10.21 -4.67
C ALA A 4 1.82 -10.54 -5.94
N ASP A 5 1.55 -11.83 -6.20
CA ASP A 5 0.84 -12.30 -7.39
C ASP A 5 -0.10 -13.43 -7.01
N GLY A 6 -1.29 -13.07 -6.54
CA GLY A 6 -2.35 -14.02 -6.18
C GLY A 6 -3.69 -13.63 -6.78
N ALA A 7 -4.71 -14.42 -6.46
CA ALA A 7 -6.02 -14.37 -7.11
C ALA A 7 -6.93 -13.23 -6.63
N LEU A 8 -6.64 -12.60 -5.48
CA LEU A 8 -7.46 -11.51 -4.99
C LEU A 8 -7.43 -10.33 -5.97
N LEU A 9 -8.56 -9.63 -6.08
CA LEU A 9 -8.61 -8.39 -6.84
C LEU A 9 -7.67 -7.37 -6.21
N LYS A 10 -6.82 -6.76 -7.04
CA LYS A 10 -5.90 -5.70 -6.63
C LYS A 10 -6.65 -4.39 -6.34
N PRO A 11 -6.05 -3.47 -5.56
CA PRO A 11 -6.54 -2.10 -5.48
C PRO A 11 -6.53 -1.42 -6.85
N GLU A 12 -7.56 -0.63 -7.18
CA GLU A 12 -7.65 0.11 -8.44
C GLU A 12 -7.56 1.63 -8.20
N ASN A 13 -7.02 2.35 -9.20
CA ASN A 13 -6.86 3.81 -9.19
C ASN A 13 -6.24 4.39 -7.91
N VAL A 14 -5.24 3.68 -7.38
CA VAL A 14 -4.56 4.07 -6.15
C VAL A 14 -3.93 5.45 -6.30
N LYS A 15 -4.25 6.35 -5.37
CA LYS A 15 -3.61 7.66 -5.24
C LYS A 15 -2.82 7.69 -3.95
N VAL A 16 -1.64 8.31 -4.01
CA VAL A 16 -0.77 8.49 -2.85
C VAL A 16 -0.43 9.96 -2.72
N ASN A 17 -0.73 10.53 -1.57
CA ASN A 17 -0.34 11.88 -1.19
C ASN A 17 0.64 11.84 -0.02
N VAL A 18 1.80 12.45 -0.19
CA VAL A 18 2.85 12.46 0.84
C VAL A 18 2.76 13.76 1.64
N SER A 19 2.54 13.64 2.94
CA SER A 19 2.62 14.75 3.89
C SER A 19 3.96 14.74 4.62
N GLU A 20 4.19 15.72 5.49
CA GLU A 20 5.41 15.79 6.32
C GLU A 20 5.63 14.52 7.16
N ASN A 21 4.56 13.85 7.57
CA ASN A 21 4.58 12.77 8.56
C ASN A 21 3.87 11.47 8.11
N ALA A 22 3.43 11.36 6.86
CA ALA A 22 2.75 10.16 6.39
C ALA A 22 2.73 10.00 4.86
N PHE A 23 2.46 8.76 4.44
CA PHE A 23 1.94 8.45 3.11
C PHE A 23 0.44 8.17 3.23
N ASN A 24 -0.37 8.94 2.50
CA ASN A 24 -1.83 8.83 2.53
C ASN A 24 -2.29 8.15 1.24
N PHE A 25 -2.94 7.01 1.38
CA PHE A 25 -3.42 6.20 0.28
C PHE A 25 -4.93 6.33 0.16
N THR A 26 -5.42 6.36 -1.07
CA THR A 26 -6.84 6.12 -1.39
C THR A 26 -6.94 5.18 -2.58
N TRP A 27 -8.03 4.45 -2.69
CA TRP A 27 -8.33 3.59 -3.85
C TRP A 27 -9.83 3.57 -4.10
N ASP A 28 -10.21 3.09 -5.28
CA ASP A 28 -11.63 3.01 -5.65
C ASP A 28 -12.33 1.85 -4.94
N GLN A 29 -13.63 2.03 -4.70
CA GLN A 29 -14.48 0.97 -4.19
C GLN A 29 -14.51 -0.21 -5.17
N ASP A 30 -14.43 -1.43 -4.63
CA ASP A 30 -14.65 -2.63 -5.44
C ASP A 30 -16.12 -2.72 -5.87
N ILE A 31 -16.37 -2.44 -7.16
CA ILE A 31 -17.70 -2.48 -7.77
C ILE A 31 -18.20 -3.90 -8.06
N THR A 32 -17.33 -4.92 -7.93
CA THR A 32 -17.68 -6.31 -8.23
C THR A 32 -18.30 -7.05 -7.04
N ALA A 33 -18.28 -6.43 -5.85
CA ALA A 33 -18.72 -7.02 -4.58
C ALA A 33 -18.07 -8.38 -4.24
N THR A 34 -16.91 -8.68 -4.83
CA THR A 34 -16.13 -9.89 -4.51
C THR A 34 -15.14 -9.68 -3.36
N GLY A 35 -14.99 -8.44 -2.90
CA GLY A 35 -14.18 -8.09 -1.75
C GLY A 35 -14.56 -8.87 -0.48
N ASN A 36 -13.57 -9.56 0.09
CA ASN A 36 -13.71 -10.24 1.37
C ASN A 36 -13.54 -9.21 2.51
N PRO A 37 -14.42 -9.20 3.54
CA PRO A 37 -14.29 -8.29 4.68
C PRO A 37 -13.01 -8.48 5.50
N ASN A 38 -12.28 -9.59 5.30
CA ASN A 38 -10.99 -9.85 5.90
C ASN A 38 -9.81 -9.29 5.08
N ASP A 39 -10.06 -8.76 3.88
CA ASP A 39 -9.00 -8.18 3.07
C ASP A 39 -8.45 -6.93 3.76
N ARG A 40 -7.13 -6.90 3.94
CA ARG A 40 -6.37 -5.76 4.46
C ARG A 40 -5.34 -5.33 3.45
N THR A 41 -5.02 -4.05 3.45
CA THR A 41 -3.93 -3.52 2.63
C THR A 41 -2.57 -4.03 3.14
N ILE A 42 -1.70 -4.41 2.20
CA ILE A 42 -0.26 -4.53 2.41
C ILE A 42 0.38 -3.36 1.70
N ILE A 43 1.17 -2.56 2.42
CA ILE A 43 1.88 -1.40 1.86
C ILE A 43 3.37 -1.60 2.05
N LEU A 44 4.13 -1.28 1.01
CA LEU A 44 5.58 -1.32 1.01
C LEU A 44 6.15 -0.01 0.49
N LEU A 45 7.04 0.59 1.28
CA LEU A 45 7.80 1.79 0.94
C LEU A 45 9.27 1.38 0.85
N TYR A 46 9.82 1.38 -0.38
CA TYR A 46 11.21 1.00 -0.61
C TYR A 46 12.08 2.23 -0.91
N ASN A 47 13.08 2.46 -0.06
CA ASN A 47 14.10 3.49 -0.28
C ASN A 47 15.35 2.86 -0.89
N LYS A 48 15.55 3.08 -2.19
CA LYS A 48 16.69 2.52 -2.94
C LYS A 48 18.04 3.06 -2.45
N LYS A 49 18.12 4.31 -2.03
CA LYS A 49 19.38 4.96 -1.59
C LYS A 49 19.97 4.26 -0.38
N PHE A 50 19.11 3.86 0.56
CA PHE A 50 19.53 3.22 1.80
C PHE A 50 19.28 1.72 1.85
N GLY A 51 18.68 1.13 0.81
CA GLY A 51 18.26 -0.28 0.80
C GLY A 51 17.26 -0.62 1.90
N ARG A 52 16.44 0.36 2.33
CA ARG A 52 15.51 0.20 3.45
C ARG A 52 14.09 -0.05 2.96
N VAL A 53 13.36 -0.89 3.69
CA VAL A 53 11.95 -1.18 3.45
C VAL A 53 11.18 -0.81 4.72
N HIS A 54 10.10 -0.04 4.55
CA HIS A 54 9.04 0.07 5.55
C HIS A 54 7.82 -0.66 5.01
N ALA A 55 7.24 -1.55 5.80
CA ALA A 55 6.09 -2.33 5.39
C ALA A 55 5.01 -2.34 6.47
N ASN A 56 3.76 -2.31 6.04
CA ASN A 56 2.59 -2.58 6.87
C ASN A 56 1.86 -3.76 6.22
N TYR A 57 1.72 -4.87 6.95
CA TYR A 57 1.14 -6.12 6.43
C TYR A 57 -0.34 -6.32 6.82
N SER A 58 -0.91 -5.39 7.57
CA SER A 58 -2.31 -5.43 8.00
C SER A 58 -2.83 -3.99 8.13
N GLY A 59 -2.84 -3.27 7.01
CA GLY A 59 -3.39 -1.91 6.93
C GLY A 59 -4.92 -1.90 6.97
N ALA A 60 -5.51 -0.84 6.42
CA ALA A 60 -6.96 -0.65 6.40
C ALA A 60 -7.67 -1.74 5.59
N GLN A 61 -8.94 -1.98 5.91
CA GLN A 61 -9.81 -2.90 5.18
C GLN A 61 -10.04 -2.40 3.75
N ARG A 62 -10.37 -3.32 2.85
CA ARG A 62 -10.66 -2.99 1.44
C ARG A 62 -11.73 -1.91 1.28
N ASP A 63 -12.77 -1.94 2.09
CA ASP A 63 -13.92 -1.02 2.03
C ASP A 63 -13.74 0.28 2.82
N GLU A 64 -12.63 0.45 3.55
CA GLU A 64 -12.27 1.74 4.16
C GLU A 64 -11.79 2.77 3.12
N LEU A 65 -11.44 2.31 1.91
CA LEU A 65 -11.04 3.10 0.73
C LEU A 65 -9.82 4.02 0.94
N SER A 66 -9.20 3.98 2.12
CA SER A 66 -8.09 4.84 2.49
C SER A 66 -7.21 4.21 3.56
N HIS A 67 -5.93 4.57 3.56
CA HIS A 67 -5.00 4.19 4.63
C HIS A 67 -3.99 5.31 4.87
N ASN A 68 -3.73 5.60 6.14
CA ASN A 68 -2.63 6.47 6.56
C ASN A 68 -1.46 5.61 7.03
N PHE A 69 -0.32 5.68 6.34
CA PHE A 69 0.94 5.07 6.77
C PHE A 69 1.78 6.13 7.48
N PRO A 70 1.78 6.18 8.82
CA PRO A 70 2.54 7.18 9.56
C PRO A 70 4.05 6.91 9.45
N MET A 71 4.83 7.97 9.25
CA MET A 71 6.27 7.89 9.21
C MET A 71 6.90 9.16 9.80
N LYS A 72 7.98 9.01 10.57
CA LYS A 72 8.63 10.18 11.19
C LYS A 72 9.12 11.13 10.10
N PRO A 73 9.00 12.46 10.26
CA PRO A 73 9.42 13.43 9.23
C PRO A 73 10.86 13.25 8.75
N GLY A 74 11.79 12.88 9.63
CA GLY A 74 13.19 12.62 9.26
C GLY A 74 13.43 11.42 8.33
N TYR A 75 12.45 10.51 8.18
CA TYR A 75 12.50 9.46 7.18
C TYR A 75 11.87 9.89 5.85
N ILE A 76 10.96 10.86 5.85
CA ILE A 76 10.30 11.35 4.64
C ILE A 76 11.17 12.39 3.94
N LYS A 77 11.69 13.36 4.71
CA LYS A 77 12.45 14.49 4.20
C LYS A 77 13.71 14.04 3.46
N ASP A 78 13.96 14.61 2.28
CA ASP A 78 15.12 14.37 1.42
C ASP A 78 15.30 12.89 1.04
N ASN A 79 14.22 12.12 1.12
CA ASN A 79 14.18 10.70 0.82
C ASN A 79 13.24 10.41 -0.35
N THR A 80 13.56 9.34 -1.06
CA THR A 80 12.76 8.86 -2.18
C THR A 80 12.28 7.46 -1.88
N TYR A 81 10.98 7.23 -2.10
CA TYR A 81 10.34 5.94 -1.92
C TYR A 81 9.68 5.46 -3.21
N GLU A 82 9.98 4.23 -3.59
CA GLU A 82 9.20 3.42 -4.52
C GLU A 82 8.06 2.79 -3.71
N VAL A 83 6.81 3.05 -4.09
CA VAL A 83 5.64 2.70 -3.27
C VAL A 83 4.82 1.61 -3.94
N PHE A 84 4.45 0.60 -3.16
CA PHE A 84 3.63 -0.51 -3.60
C PHE A 84 2.49 -0.77 -2.63
N ILE A 85 1.35 -1.23 -3.16
CA ILE A 85 0.20 -1.67 -2.36
C ILE A 85 -0.41 -2.96 -2.93
N ALA A 86 -0.95 -3.81 -2.07
CA ALA A 86 -1.74 -4.98 -2.43
C ALA A 86 -2.85 -5.19 -1.39
N PHE A 87 -3.78 -6.11 -1.66
CA PHE A 87 -4.66 -6.67 -0.64
C PHE A 87 -4.18 -8.05 -0.21
N LYS A 88 -4.48 -8.42 1.02
CA LYS A 88 -4.30 -9.76 1.57
C LYS A 88 -5.48 -10.13 2.43
N ASP A 89 -5.98 -11.34 2.28
CA ASP A 89 -6.90 -11.95 3.24
C ASP A 89 -6.12 -12.41 4.47
N ILE A 90 -6.43 -11.85 5.63
CA ILE A 90 -5.75 -12.17 6.88
C ILE A 90 -6.08 -13.57 7.44
N MET A 91 -7.12 -14.22 6.92
CA MET A 91 -7.54 -15.55 7.36
C MET A 91 -6.94 -16.67 6.50
N SER A 92 -6.82 -16.45 5.19
CA SER A 92 -6.37 -17.46 4.22
C SER A 92 -4.93 -17.26 3.70
N ASP A 93 -4.30 -16.13 4.04
CA ASP A 93 -3.02 -15.67 3.49
C ASP A 93 -3.00 -15.42 1.97
N GLU A 94 -4.16 -15.50 1.28
CA GLU A 94 -4.27 -15.11 -0.13
C GLU A 94 -3.94 -13.63 -0.33
N VAL A 95 -3.30 -13.30 -1.46
CA VAL A 95 -2.88 -11.93 -1.80
C VAL A 95 -3.39 -11.52 -3.17
N SER A 96 -3.49 -10.22 -3.41
CA SER A 96 -3.72 -9.68 -4.75
C SER A 96 -2.40 -9.49 -5.49
N LYS A 97 -2.51 -9.18 -6.78
CA LYS A 97 -1.41 -8.53 -7.49
C LYS A 97 -1.04 -7.22 -6.80
N SER A 98 0.26 -6.97 -6.62
CA SER A 98 0.75 -5.68 -6.13
C SER A 98 0.66 -4.61 -7.22
N VAL A 99 0.26 -3.42 -6.81
CA VAL A 99 0.23 -2.20 -7.63
C VAL A 99 1.44 -1.36 -7.28
N TYR A 100 2.20 -0.95 -8.31
CA TYR A 100 3.22 0.07 -8.15
C TYR A 100 2.55 1.45 -8.25
N CYS A 101 2.61 2.21 -7.16
CA CYS A 101 1.93 3.51 -7.03
C CYS A 101 2.77 4.67 -7.54
N GLY A 102 4.03 4.44 -7.86
CA GLY A 102 4.97 5.46 -8.30
C GLY A 102 6.10 5.71 -7.32
N ARG A 103 6.90 6.71 -7.68
CA ARG A 103 8.08 7.17 -6.96
C ARG A 103 7.80 8.53 -6.35
N PHE A 104 7.93 8.64 -5.04
CA PHE A 104 7.63 9.85 -4.30
C PHE A 104 8.89 10.40 -3.63
N THR A 105 9.05 11.73 -3.70
CA THR A 105 10.13 12.47 -3.06
C THR A 105 9.50 13.67 -2.35
N ASN A 106 9.99 13.98 -1.16
CA ASN A 106 9.59 15.15 -0.39
C ASN A 106 10.84 15.86 0.17
#